data_AF-A0AB39QFK6-F1
#
_entry.id   AF-A0AB39QFK6-F1
#
_cell.length_a   1.000
_cell.length_b   1.000
_cell.length_c   1.000
_cell.angle_alpha   90.00
_cell.angle_beta   90.00
_cell.angle_gamma   90.00
#
_symmetry.space_group_name_H-M   'P 1'
#
loop_
_entity.id
_entity.type
_entity.pdbx_description
1 polymer ?
#
loop_
_entity_poly.entity_id
_entity_poly.type
_entity_poly.pdbx_seq_one_letter_code
_entity_poly.pdbx_strand_id
1 'polypeptide(L)'
;MNLVRNHNRTRRAVTAAVTLLMVTVLGVAGAGASNAETAAPQTRQIASSVLGSDYKLTLTALRSTEDQYAASVRLQVYTQSGGAWKESDRVTVGDVDGWFWYPLTGSGAVCEFSTASTEPAPLTVSLLITPSIGCSEPTHYVVKQGKVYAG
;
A
#
# COMPACT_ATOMS: atom_id res chain seq x y z
N MET A 1 15.01 61.51 15.97
CA MET A 1 14.26 60.85 14.86
C MET A 1 12.79 61.11 15.10
N ASN A 2 12.12 61.74 14.13
CA ASN A 2 10.81 62.37 14.28
C ASN A 2 9.66 61.38 14.55
N LEU A 3 8.79 61.76 15.48
CA LEU A 3 7.48 61.15 15.74
C LEU A 3 6.50 61.54 14.62
N VAL A 4 5.82 60.58 14.02
CA VAL A 4 4.51 60.82 13.38
C VAL A 4 3.52 59.80 13.94
N ARG A 5 2.69 60.30 14.85
CA ARG A 5 1.44 59.71 15.29
C ARG A 5 0.35 60.35 14.43
N ASN A 6 -0.51 59.59 13.77
CA ASN A 6 -1.85 60.11 13.51
C ASN A 6 -2.90 58.99 13.48
N HIS A 7 -3.91 59.18 14.32
CA HIS A 7 -5.14 58.38 14.35
C HIS A 7 -6.06 58.87 13.25
N ASN A 8 -6.87 57.99 12.66
CA ASN A 8 -8.22 58.41 12.33
C ASN A 8 -9.25 57.28 12.49
N ARG A 9 -10.21 57.58 13.36
CA ARG A 9 -11.47 56.86 13.62
C ARG A 9 -12.40 56.94 12.41
N THR A 10 -13.48 56.15 12.52
CA THR A 10 -14.85 56.29 11.95
C THR A 10 -15.16 55.21 10.91
N ARG A 11 -16.35 54.59 10.85
CA ARG A 11 -17.60 54.60 11.64
C ARG A 11 -18.40 53.34 11.23
N ARG A 12 -19.42 53.04 12.06
CA ARG A 12 -20.36 51.90 12.09
C ARG A 12 -21.18 51.61 10.82
N ALA A 13 -21.76 50.40 10.87
CA ALA A 13 -23.14 49.97 10.54
C ALA A 13 -23.38 49.31 9.16
N VAL A 14 -24.05 48.15 9.14
CA VAL A 14 -25.50 47.98 8.88
C VAL A 14 -25.87 46.47 8.89
N THR A 15 -27.04 46.19 9.48
CA THR A 15 -27.81 44.94 9.63
C THR A 15 -28.52 44.48 8.36
N ALA A 16 -28.80 43.17 8.20
CA ALA A 16 -30.13 42.64 7.82
C ALA A 16 -30.16 41.10 7.78
N ALA A 17 -31.22 40.53 8.35
CA ALA A 17 -31.56 39.12 8.39
C ALA A 17 -32.40 38.69 7.17
N VAL A 18 -32.29 37.43 6.75
CA VAL A 18 -33.21 36.80 5.79
C VAL A 18 -33.56 35.39 6.29
N THR A 19 -34.84 35.19 6.59
CA THR A 19 -35.50 33.92 6.94
C THR A 19 -35.79 33.10 5.67
N LEU A 20 -35.47 31.80 5.69
CA LEU A 20 -35.84 30.83 4.65
C LEU A 20 -36.83 29.80 5.22
N LEU A 21 -37.98 29.67 4.56
CA LEU A 21 -38.99 28.63 4.75
C LEU A 21 -38.39 27.23 4.52
N MET A 22 -38.67 26.26 5.39
CA MET A 22 -38.45 24.85 5.10
C MET A 22 -39.79 24.15 4.80
N VAL A 23 -39.85 23.52 3.62
CA VAL A 23 -40.90 22.61 3.17
C VAL A 23 -40.19 21.31 2.75
N THR A 24 -40.94 20.19 2.80
CA THR A 24 -40.68 18.85 2.22
C THR A 24 -39.95 17.85 3.11
N VAL A 25 -40.19 16.53 3.10
CA VAL A 25 -41.18 15.60 2.49
C VAL A 25 -41.03 14.26 3.25
N LEU A 26 -42.08 13.42 3.24
CA LEU A 26 -42.15 12.10 3.88
C LEU A 26 -40.95 11.17 3.58
N GLY A 27 -40.54 10.42 4.61
CA GLY A 27 -39.44 9.46 4.55
C GLY A 27 -39.70 8.28 3.61
N VAL A 28 -38.73 8.03 2.73
CA VAL A 28 -38.61 6.78 1.97
C VAL A 28 -38.07 5.70 2.90
N ALA A 29 -38.83 4.63 3.09
CA ALA A 29 -38.35 3.40 3.70
C ALA A 29 -37.24 2.81 2.82
N GLY A 30 -35.99 2.99 3.24
CA GLY A 30 -34.84 2.37 2.60
C GLY A 30 -34.85 0.87 2.85
N ALA A 31 -35.05 0.09 1.79
CA ALA A 31 -34.74 -1.32 1.77
C ALA A 31 -33.28 -1.51 2.18
N GLY A 32 -33.03 -2.34 3.20
CA GLY A 32 -31.69 -2.65 3.68
C GLY A 32 -30.91 -3.39 2.60
N ALA A 33 -30.11 -2.64 1.83
CA ALA A 33 -29.02 -3.22 1.08
C ALA A 33 -28.04 -3.80 2.11
N SER A 34 -27.85 -5.12 2.08
CA SER A 34 -26.78 -5.77 2.82
C SER A 34 -25.47 -5.25 2.25
N ASN A 35 -24.85 -4.28 2.93
CA ASN A 35 -23.50 -3.86 2.61
C ASN A 35 -22.61 -5.06 2.92
N ALA A 36 -22.16 -5.78 1.89
CA ALA A 36 -20.96 -6.57 2.02
C ALA A 36 -19.86 -5.59 2.42
N GLU A 37 -19.49 -5.63 3.70
CA GLU A 37 -18.56 -4.67 4.29
C GLU A 37 -17.22 -4.84 3.57
N THR A 38 -16.86 -3.86 2.73
CA THR A 38 -15.60 -3.85 2.00
C THR A 38 -14.47 -4.03 3.01
N ALA A 39 -13.63 -5.04 2.80
CA ALA A 39 -12.54 -5.32 3.72
C ALA A 39 -11.59 -4.11 3.75
N ALA A 40 -11.26 -3.63 4.95
CA ALA A 40 -10.34 -2.50 5.09
C ALA A 40 -9.00 -2.83 4.42
N PRO A 41 -8.43 -1.93 3.60
CA PRO A 41 -7.12 -2.15 3.00
C PRO A 41 -6.07 -2.45 4.07
N GLN A 42 -5.41 -3.61 3.96
CA GLN A 42 -4.35 -4.02 4.87
C GLN A 42 -3.09 -4.37 4.08
N THR A 43 -1.94 -4.07 4.66
CA THR A 43 -0.64 -4.30 4.04
C THR A 43 0.34 -4.80 5.10
N ARG A 44 1.15 -5.80 4.74
CA ARG A 44 2.15 -6.38 5.65
C ARG A 44 3.42 -6.72 4.90
N GLN A 45 4.56 -6.25 5.37
CA GLN A 45 5.85 -6.73 4.88
C GLN A 45 6.06 -8.16 5.40
N ILE A 46 6.34 -9.09 4.49
CA ILE A 46 6.51 -10.53 4.79
C ILE A 46 7.98 -10.97 4.66
N ALA A 47 8.77 -10.29 3.84
CA ALA A 47 10.22 -10.51 3.74
C ALA A 47 10.96 -9.21 3.38
N SER A 48 12.24 -9.14 3.72
CA SER A 48 13.14 -8.08 3.26
C SER A 48 14.56 -8.60 3.19
N SER A 49 15.31 -8.18 2.17
CA SER A 49 16.72 -8.52 1.96
C SER A 49 17.47 -7.31 1.43
N VAL A 50 18.74 -7.18 1.78
CA VAL A 50 19.62 -6.12 1.28
C VAL A 50 20.75 -6.78 0.49
N LEU A 51 20.96 -6.31 -0.73
CA LEU A 51 21.99 -6.77 -1.65
C LEU A 51 23.12 -5.75 -1.69
N GLY A 52 24.23 -6.09 -1.02
CA GLY A 52 25.36 -5.17 -0.86
C GLY A 52 24.92 -3.83 -0.24
N SER A 53 25.31 -2.73 -0.89
CA SER A 53 24.90 -1.36 -0.53
C SER A 53 23.82 -0.78 -1.43
N ASP A 54 23.51 -1.43 -2.55
CA ASP A 54 22.91 -0.76 -3.70
C ASP A 54 21.41 -1.02 -3.80
N TYR A 55 20.98 -2.22 -3.40
CA TYR A 55 19.58 -2.63 -3.47
C TYR A 55 19.04 -3.15 -2.15
N LYS A 56 17.77 -2.82 -1.88
CA LYS A 56 16.94 -3.49 -0.88
C LYS A 56 15.72 -4.05 -1.58
N LEU A 57 15.41 -5.32 -1.33
CA LEU A 57 14.26 -6.04 -1.85
C LEU A 57 13.27 -6.26 -0.72
N THR A 58 11.98 -6.02 -0.96
CA THR A 58 10.94 -6.33 0.01
C THR A 58 9.81 -7.11 -0.64
N LEU A 59 9.28 -8.09 0.09
CA LEU A 59 8.01 -8.73 -0.24
C LEU A 59 6.92 -8.16 0.67
N THR A 60 5.83 -7.71 0.07
CA THR A 60 4.70 -7.11 0.76
C THR A 60 3.41 -7.80 0.38
N ALA A 61 2.70 -8.35 1.36
CA ALA A 61 1.34 -8.84 1.21
C ALA A 61 0.34 -7.67 1.27
N LEU A 62 -0.65 -7.69 0.40
CA LEU A 62 -1.75 -6.74 0.35
C LEU A 62 -3.06 -7.51 0.39
N ARG A 63 -3.93 -7.17 1.34
CA ARG A 63 -5.25 -7.79 1.43
C ARG A 63 -6.14 -7.23 0.31
N SER A 64 -6.90 -8.10 -0.34
CA SER A 64 -7.90 -7.65 -1.32
C SER A 64 -8.97 -6.83 -0.63
N THR A 65 -9.46 -5.81 -1.33
CA THR A 65 -10.61 -5.00 -0.91
C THR A 65 -11.94 -5.67 -1.26
N GLU A 66 -11.92 -6.64 -2.18
CA GLU A 66 -13.11 -7.35 -2.68
C GLU A 66 -13.32 -8.69 -1.96
N ASP A 67 -12.24 -9.40 -1.64
CA ASP A 67 -12.27 -10.63 -0.85
C ASP A 67 -11.33 -10.54 0.37
N GLN A 68 -11.92 -10.51 1.58
CA GLN A 68 -11.15 -10.46 2.83
C GLN A 68 -10.20 -11.65 3.04
N TYR A 69 -10.37 -12.76 2.33
CA TYR A 69 -9.48 -13.92 2.44
C TYR A 69 -8.38 -13.92 1.39
N ALA A 70 -8.53 -13.13 0.33
CA ALA A 70 -7.58 -13.03 -0.76
C ALA A 70 -6.49 -11.98 -0.49
N ALA A 71 -5.34 -12.20 -1.12
CA ALA A 71 -4.19 -11.32 -1.04
C ALA A 71 -3.40 -11.32 -2.34
N SER A 72 -2.79 -10.16 -2.61
CA SER A 72 -1.77 -9.97 -3.62
C SER A 72 -0.40 -9.86 -2.97
N VAL A 73 0.67 -10.29 -3.66
CA VAL A 73 2.04 -10.11 -3.19
C VAL A 73 2.77 -9.16 -4.13
N ARG A 74 3.42 -8.14 -3.57
CA ARG A 74 4.32 -7.24 -4.29
C ARG A 74 5.76 -7.55 -3.93
N LEU A 75 6.60 -7.62 -4.95
CA LEU A 75 8.04 -7.53 -4.84
C LEU A 75 8.45 -6.11 -5.20
N GLN A 76 9.10 -5.41 -4.28
CA GLN A 76 9.59 -4.05 -4.49
C GLN A 76 11.11 -4.00 -4.40
N VAL A 77 11.72 -3.26 -5.32
CA VAL A 77 13.15 -2.95 -5.32
C VAL A 77 13.32 -1.51 -4.89
N TYR A 78 14.26 -1.28 -3.97
CA TYR A 78 14.66 0.04 -3.53
C TYR A 78 16.14 0.24 -3.85
N THR A 79 16.51 1.43 -4.32
CA THR A 79 17.90 1.88 -4.47
C THR A 79 18.25 2.93 -3.45
N GLN A 80 19.53 3.03 -3.09
CA GLN A 80 19.99 4.11 -2.22
C GLN A 80 20.11 5.41 -3.03
N SER A 81 19.43 6.48 -2.60
CA SER A 81 19.51 7.80 -3.23
C SER A 81 19.41 8.89 -2.18
N GLY A 82 20.47 9.68 -2.02
CA GLY A 82 20.52 10.76 -1.02
C GLY A 82 20.43 10.25 0.42
N GLY A 83 21.06 9.11 0.72
CA GLY A 83 21.07 8.51 2.06
C GLY A 83 19.78 7.78 2.45
N ALA A 84 18.79 7.71 1.57
CA ALA A 84 17.52 7.03 1.82
C ALA A 84 17.25 5.95 0.75
N TRP A 85 16.53 4.90 1.14
CA TRP A 85 15.99 3.91 0.22
C TRP A 85 14.81 4.50 -0.54
N LYS A 86 14.89 4.52 -1.87
CA LYS A 86 13.80 4.94 -2.75
C LYS A 86 13.38 3.79 -3.64
N GLU A 87 12.08 3.58 -3.78
CA GLU A 87 11.57 2.53 -4.65
C GLU A 87 11.98 2.82 -6.10
N SER A 88 12.61 1.85 -6.74
CA SER A 88 13.05 1.93 -8.14
C SER A 88 12.17 1.13 -9.08
N ASP A 89 11.62 0.02 -8.60
CA ASP A 89 10.73 -0.84 -9.37
C ASP A 89 9.86 -1.73 -8.49
N ARG A 90 8.80 -2.28 -9.09
CA ARG A 90 7.83 -3.13 -8.41
C ARG A 90 7.14 -4.08 -9.38
N VAL A 91 6.96 -5.33 -8.96
CA VAL A 91 6.17 -6.34 -9.69
C VAL A 91 5.25 -7.12 -8.74
N THR A 92 4.24 -7.78 -9.30
CA THR A 92 3.39 -8.73 -8.58
C THR A 92 4.04 -10.12 -8.61
N VAL A 93 4.00 -10.84 -7.49
CA VAL A 93 4.42 -12.24 -7.40
C VAL A 93 3.19 -13.13 -7.51
N GLY A 94 3.14 -13.96 -8.55
CA GLY A 94 1.96 -14.75 -8.90
C GLY A 94 0.80 -13.86 -9.37
N ASP A 95 -0.42 -14.35 -9.16
CA ASP A 95 -1.64 -13.66 -9.58
C ASP A 95 -2.08 -12.60 -8.56
N VAL A 96 -2.75 -11.56 -9.06
CA VAL A 96 -3.48 -10.60 -8.22
C VAL A 96 -4.59 -11.36 -7.48
N ASP A 97 -4.63 -11.20 -6.17
CA ASP A 97 -5.58 -11.85 -5.27
C ASP A 97 -5.53 -13.40 -5.33
N GLY A 98 -4.42 -13.95 -5.84
CA GLY A 98 -4.18 -15.39 -5.93
C GLY A 98 -3.69 -16.05 -4.64
N TRP A 99 -3.41 -15.26 -3.58
CA TRP A 99 -2.88 -15.76 -2.32
C TRP A 99 -3.91 -15.71 -1.20
N PHE A 100 -3.73 -16.54 -0.17
CA PHE A 100 -4.56 -16.51 1.02
C PHE A 100 -3.95 -15.57 2.07
N TRP A 101 -4.69 -14.53 2.47
CA TRP A 101 -4.22 -13.48 3.40
C TRP A 101 -3.68 -14.03 4.73
N TYR A 102 -4.39 -14.98 5.35
CA TYR A 102 -4.02 -15.48 6.67
C TYR A 102 -2.76 -16.35 6.66
N PRO A 103 -2.61 -17.36 5.76
CA PRO A 103 -1.33 -18.05 5.58
C PRO A 103 -0.17 -17.10 5.26
N LEU A 104 -0.39 -16.15 4.35
CA LEU A 104 0.66 -15.25 3.86
C LEU A 104 1.12 -14.22 4.90
N THR A 105 0.31 -13.93 5.91
CA THR A 105 0.66 -13.02 7.01
C THR A 105 1.02 -13.73 8.31
N GLY A 106 0.99 -15.06 8.32
CA GLY A 106 1.38 -15.92 9.43
C GLY A 106 2.88 -16.18 9.50
N SER A 107 3.30 -16.96 10.50
CA SER A 107 4.66 -17.48 10.59
C SER A 107 4.92 -18.51 9.49
N GLY A 108 6.07 -18.45 8.83
CA GLY A 108 6.43 -19.38 7.75
C GLY A 108 5.75 -19.09 6.42
N ALA A 109 5.18 -17.90 6.24
CA ALA A 109 4.57 -17.47 4.98
C ALA A 109 5.54 -17.49 3.78
N VAL A 110 6.82 -17.30 4.04
CA VAL A 110 7.88 -17.26 3.04
C VAL A 110 8.69 -18.54 3.17
N CYS A 111 8.53 -19.44 2.21
CA CYS A 111 9.27 -20.70 2.17
C CYS A 111 10.68 -20.48 1.62
N GLU A 112 10.80 -19.65 0.58
CA GLU A 112 12.07 -19.24 0.02
C GLU A 112 12.03 -17.76 -0.37
N PHE A 113 13.06 -17.04 0.04
CA PHE A 113 13.36 -15.69 -0.45
C PHE A 113 14.88 -15.56 -0.49
N SER A 114 15.46 -15.99 -1.62
CA SER A 114 16.89 -16.13 -1.78
C SER A 114 17.39 -15.24 -2.91
N THR A 115 18.55 -14.61 -2.72
CA THR A 115 19.13 -13.72 -3.72
C THR A 115 20.65 -13.65 -3.56
N ALA A 116 21.37 -13.26 -4.62
CA ALA A 116 22.82 -13.13 -4.60
C ALA A 116 23.23 -11.67 -4.85
N SER A 117 24.32 -11.25 -4.19
CA SER A 117 24.93 -9.92 -4.39
C SER A 117 25.80 -9.90 -5.64
N THR A 118 25.20 -10.18 -6.79
CA THR A 118 25.81 -10.14 -8.13
C THR A 118 25.01 -9.18 -9.02
N GLU A 119 25.58 -8.73 -10.14
CA GLU A 119 24.84 -7.97 -11.16
C GLU A 119 24.88 -8.74 -12.49
N PRO A 120 23.74 -9.22 -13.00
CA PRO A 120 22.40 -9.18 -12.41
C PRO A 120 22.26 -10.01 -11.12
N ALA A 121 21.33 -9.62 -10.24
CA ALA A 121 21.04 -10.33 -9.00
C ALA A 121 19.89 -11.33 -9.21
N PRO A 122 20.15 -12.66 -9.19
CA PRO A 122 19.07 -13.63 -9.22
C PRO A 122 18.25 -13.54 -7.93
N LEU A 123 16.96 -13.82 -8.05
CA LEU A 123 16.00 -13.85 -6.95
C LEU A 123 15.07 -15.05 -7.11
N THR A 124 14.89 -15.82 -6.05
CA THR A 124 13.91 -16.89 -5.97
C THR A 124 12.89 -16.57 -4.88
N VAL A 125 11.61 -16.75 -5.20
CA VAL A 125 10.50 -16.54 -4.27
C VAL A 125 9.62 -17.79 -4.25
N SER A 126 9.41 -18.37 -3.08
CA SER A 126 8.40 -19.40 -2.83
C SER A 126 7.64 -19.04 -1.56
N LEU A 127 6.31 -19.15 -1.61
CA LEU A 127 5.41 -18.70 -0.56
C LEU A 127 4.49 -19.83 -0.13
N LEU A 128 4.08 -19.83 1.13
CA LEU A 128 3.12 -20.79 1.65
C LEU A 128 1.74 -20.53 1.02
N ILE A 129 1.20 -21.52 0.30
CA ILE A 129 -0.17 -21.46 -0.24
C ILE A 129 -1.16 -21.64 0.91
N THR A 130 -1.12 -22.80 1.56
CA THR A 130 -1.84 -23.11 2.80
C THR A 130 -1.04 -24.15 3.58
N PRO A 131 -1.25 -24.32 4.90
CA PRO A 131 -0.54 -25.34 5.68
C PRO A 131 -0.68 -26.78 5.16
N SER A 132 -1.83 -27.10 4.54
CA SER A 132 -2.11 -28.43 3.99
C SER A 132 -1.55 -28.66 2.58
N ILE A 133 -1.40 -27.60 1.79
CA ILE A 133 -0.81 -27.69 0.43
C ILE A 133 0.72 -27.57 0.49
N GLY A 134 1.21 -26.73 1.40
CA GLY A 134 2.63 -26.39 1.49
C GLY A 134 2.99 -25.19 0.63
N CYS A 135 4.26 -25.16 0.21
CA CYS A 135 4.86 -24.05 -0.50
C CYS A 135 4.49 -24.07 -1.98
N SER A 136 4.43 -22.90 -2.60
CA SER A 136 4.32 -22.77 -4.06
C SER A 136 5.58 -23.28 -4.73
N GLU A 137 5.45 -23.64 -6.01
CA GLU A 137 6.62 -23.75 -6.88
C GLU A 137 7.43 -22.45 -6.83
N PRO A 138 8.77 -22.51 -6.85
CA PRO A 138 9.60 -21.32 -6.84
C PRO A 138 9.40 -20.48 -8.11
N THR A 139 9.17 -19.18 -7.93
CA THR A 139 9.18 -18.21 -9.01
C THR A 139 10.52 -17.51 -9.06
N HIS A 140 11.12 -17.44 -10.24
CA HIS A 140 12.42 -16.82 -10.46
C HIS A 140 12.29 -15.43 -11.06
N TYR A 141 13.12 -14.53 -10.55
CA TYR A 141 13.27 -13.16 -11.01
C TYR A 141 14.74 -12.82 -11.12
N VAL A 142 15.02 -11.76 -11.86
CA VAL A 142 16.34 -11.15 -11.92
C VAL A 142 16.19 -9.67 -11.67
N VAL A 143 16.98 -9.13 -10.74
CA VAL A 143 17.12 -7.69 -10.55
C VAL A 143 18.34 -7.22 -11.33
N LYS A 144 18.12 -6.28 -12.25
CA LYS A 144 19.17 -5.69 -13.07
C LYS A 144 18.97 -4.18 -13.10
N GLN A 145 20.00 -3.42 -12.76
CA GLN A 145 19.95 -1.95 -12.76
C GLN A 145 18.75 -1.39 -11.97
N GLY A 146 18.41 -2.02 -10.84
CA GLY A 146 17.30 -1.63 -9.98
C GLY A 146 15.89 -1.94 -10.52
N LYS A 147 15.79 -2.73 -11.60
CA LYS A 147 14.53 -3.18 -12.20
C LYS A 147 14.37 -4.70 -12.07
N VAL A 148 13.13 -5.17 -11.97
CA VAL A 148 12.79 -6.58 -11.87
C VAL A 148 12.39 -7.13 -13.24
N TYR A 149 12.93 -8.31 -13.57
CA TYR A 149 12.61 -9.07 -14.76
C TYR A 149 12.22 -10.50 -14.35
N ALA A 150 11.35 -11.14 -15.13
CA ALA A 150 11.15 -12.57 -15.02
C ALA A 150 12.47 -13.31 -15.34
N GLY A 151 12.83 -14.30 -14.53
CA GLY A 151 14.05 -15.10 -14.66
C GLY A 151 13.89 -16.32 -15.54
#